data_AF-A0A5C8HUV4-F1
#
_entry.id   AF-A0A5C8HUV4-F1
#
_cell.length_a   1.000
_cell.length_b   1.000
_cell.length_c   1.000
_cell.angle_alpha   90.00
_cell.angle_beta   90.00
_cell.angle_gamma   90.00
#
_symmetry.space_group_name_H-M   'P 1'
#
loop_
_entity.id
_entity.type
_entity.pdbx_description
1 polymer ?
#
loop_
_entity_poly.entity_id
_entity_poly.type
_entity_poly.pdbx_seq_one_letter_code
_entity_poly.pdbx_strand_id
1 'polypeptide(L)'
;MSTEPDGAPEHSPLIAMIGARLGFLAALRAAPEVQEFPRAGAVSGRHRAVVIGVDVAASRTRHQLRAVLRDVEVQCSVLVSRLHRLEHILVVLNGSILPERIVLRICDGAAGRIHAYLEQACARSIVLTVLLAGECDDHGSLAERLMARARQRASLDARIALRWRDIVSQPIGAVGANTYV
;
A
#
# COMPACT_ATOMS: atom_id res chain seq x y z
N MET A 1 -7.51 35.67 33.44
CA MET A 1 -6.47 35.58 32.40
C MET A 1 -6.21 34.10 32.15
N SER A 2 -6.85 33.58 31.12
CA SER A 2 -6.74 32.19 30.68
C SER A 2 -5.44 32.01 29.91
N THR A 3 -4.69 30.97 30.25
CA THR A 3 -3.64 30.41 29.39
C THR A 3 -3.98 28.94 29.24
N GLU A 4 -4.77 28.63 28.21
CA GLU A 4 -4.85 27.26 27.71
C GLU A 4 -3.47 26.91 27.11
N PRO A 5 -2.91 25.73 27.41
CA PRO A 5 -1.71 25.29 26.75
C PRO A 5 -2.08 24.95 25.30
N ASP A 6 -1.38 25.60 24.37
CA ASP A 6 -1.36 25.32 22.94
C ASP A 6 -1.08 23.82 22.74
N GLY A 7 -2.15 23.07 22.50
CA GLY A 7 -2.10 21.65 22.23
C GLY A 7 -1.39 21.44 20.91
N ALA A 8 -0.10 21.11 20.97
CA ALA A 8 0.65 20.63 19.81
C ALA A 8 -0.22 19.64 19.03
N PRO A 9 -0.36 19.77 17.70
CA PRO A 9 -1.20 18.87 16.94
C PRO A 9 -0.74 17.45 17.22
N GLU A 10 -1.60 16.64 17.85
CA GLU A 10 -1.41 15.21 18.00
C GLU A 10 -1.19 14.68 16.58
N HIS A 11 0.07 14.42 16.22
CA HIS A 11 0.44 13.81 14.96
C HIS A 11 -0.01 12.35 15.03
N SER A 12 -1.31 12.14 14.90
CA SER A 12 -1.89 10.81 14.82
C SER A 12 -1.25 10.11 13.61
N PRO A 13 -0.70 8.90 13.78
CA PRO A 13 -0.04 8.20 12.69
C PRO A 13 -0.98 8.07 11.49
N LEU A 14 -0.56 8.62 10.36
CA LEU A 14 -1.36 8.66 9.13
C LEU A 14 -1.43 7.27 8.47
N ILE A 15 -0.40 6.45 8.69
CA ILE A 15 -0.16 5.21 7.97
C ILE A 15 -0.12 4.05 8.96
N ALA A 16 -0.97 3.04 8.74
CA ALA A 16 -0.81 1.74 9.36
C ALA A 16 0.08 0.84 8.50
N MET A 17 0.96 0.07 9.12
CA MET A 17 1.82 -0.90 8.43
C MET A 17 1.55 -2.31 8.94
N ILE A 18 1.35 -3.25 8.02
CA ILE A 18 1.12 -4.68 8.32
C ILE A 18 1.92 -5.57 7.36
N GLY A 19 1.98 -6.87 7.70
CA GLY A 19 2.54 -7.91 6.83
C GLY A 19 4.03 -8.16 7.07
N ALA A 20 4.72 -8.62 6.02
CA ALA A 20 6.10 -9.07 6.09
C ALA A 20 7.06 -7.93 6.47
N ARG A 21 8.07 -8.27 7.29
CA ARG A 21 9.17 -7.36 7.64
C ARG A 21 10.20 -7.30 6.52
N LEU A 22 9.84 -6.63 5.43
CA LEU A 22 10.72 -6.39 4.30
C LEU A 22 11.79 -5.35 4.66
N GLY A 23 13.05 -5.65 4.40
CA GLY A 23 14.20 -4.79 4.78
C GLY A 23 14.10 -3.39 4.18
N PHE A 24 13.66 -3.29 2.92
CA PHE A 24 13.50 -2.00 2.24
C PHE A 24 12.35 -1.13 2.78
N LEU A 25 11.48 -1.68 3.64
CA LEU A 25 10.45 -0.89 4.35
C LEU A 25 10.92 -0.43 5.73
N ALA A 26 12.17 -0.68 6.12
CA ALA A 26 12.69 -0.28 7.43
C ALA A 26 12.69 1.25 7.62
N ALA A 27 13.06 2.01 6.59
CA ALA A 27 13.03 3.47 6.63
C ALA A 27 11.60 4.00 6.86
N LEU A 28 10.61 3.42 6.17
CA LEU A 28 9.20 3.76 6.36
C LEU A 28 8.73 3.44 7.77
N ARG A 29 9.07 2.25 8.29
CA ARG A 29 8.73 1.81 9.64
C ARG A 29 9.26 2.75 10.73
N ALA A 30 10.43 3.33 10.52
CA ALA A 30 11.05 4.26 11.47
C ALA A 30 10.40 5.66 11.45
N ALA A 31 9.53 5.96 10.49
CA ALA A 31 8.89 7.27 10.39
C ALA A 31 7.82 7.44 11.50
N PRO A 32 7.74 8.63 12.15
CA PRO A 32 6.81 8.87 13.25
C PRO A 32 5.33 8.82 12.83
N GLU A 33 5.04 8.97 11.54
CA GLU A 33 3.68 8.89 10.99
C GLU A 33 3.21 7.45 10.73
N VAL A 34 4.07 6.46 10.97
CA VAL A 34 3.82 5.05 10.69
C VAL A 34 3.64 4.29 11.99
N GLN A 35 2.54 3.54 12.07
CA GLN A 35 2.29 2.62 13.18
C GLN A 35 2.21 1.19 12.68
N GLU A 36 3.01 0.30 13.27
CA GLU A 36 2.98 -1.13 12.95
C GLU A 36 1.87 -1.87 13.68
N PHE A 37 1.26 -2.81 12.97
CA PHE A 37 0.30 -3.76 13.53
C PHE A 37 0.64 -5.18 13.07
N PRO A 38 0.34 -6.20 13.91
CA PRO A 38 0.66 -7.58 13.58
C PRO A 38 -0.21 -8.14 12.43
N ARG A 39 -1.44 -7.61 12.24
CA ARG A 39 -2.41 -8.09 11.24
C ARG A 39 -3.51 -7.06 11.00
N ALA A 40 -4.22 -7.19 9.87
CA ALA A 40 -5.34 -6.32 9.50
C ALA A 40 -6.39 -6.16 10.61
N GLY A 41 -6.76 -7.26 11.29
CA GLY A 41 -7.73 -7.23 12.40
C GLY A 41 -7.24 -6.58 13.70
N ALA A 42 -5.97 -6.19 13.79
CA ALA A 42 -5.43 -5.44 14.93
C ALA A 42 -5.36 -3.94 14.63
N VAL A 43 -5.51 -3.53 13.37
CA VAL A 43 -5.45 -2.11 13.00
C VAL A 43 -6.66 -1.37 13.58
N SER A 44 -6.38 -0.25 14.22
CA SER A 44 -7.35 0.63 14.89
C SER A 44 -6.94 2.09 14.72
N GLY A 45 -7.79 3.04 15.10
CA GLY A 45 -7.48 4.47 14.98
C GLY A 45 -7.92 5.09 13.66
N ARG A 46 -7.30 6.22 13.30
CA ARG A 46 -7.74 7.11 12.21
C ARG A 46 -6.75 7.16 11.05
N HIS A 47 -6.16 6.01 10.70
CA HIS A 47 -5.24 5.91 9.58
C HIS A 47 -5.94 6.21 8.25
N ARG A 48 -5.26 6.98 7.41
CA ARG A 48 -5.71 7.34 6.06
C ARG A 48 -5.15 6.40 5.00
N ALA A 49 -4.01 5.77 5.30
CA ALA A 49 -3.38 4.79 4.42
C ALA A 49 -2.98 3.53 5.19
N VAL A 50 -2.93 2.41 4.48
CA VAL A 50 -2.35 1.17 4.96
C VAL A 50 -1.28 0.70 3.99
N VAL A 51 -0.11 0.33 4.50
CA VAL A 51 0.98 -0.34 3.76
C VAL A 51 1.01 -1.81 4.15
N ILE A 52 0.86 -2.69 3.17
CA ILE A 52 0.89 -4.14 3.33
C ILE A 52 2.18 -4.67 2.70
N GLY A 53 3.14 -5.06 3.53
CA GLY A 53 4.34 -5.76 3.08
C GLY A 53 4.02 -7.23 2.76
N VAL A 54 4.37 -7.69 1.55
CA VAL A 54 4.08 -9.05 1.10
C VAL A 54 5.37 -9.70 0.57
N ASP A 55 5.85 -10.72 1.27
CA ASP A 55 6.93 -11.56 0.77
C ASP A 55 6.36 -12.69 -0.10
N VAL A 56 6.76 -12.71 -1.37
CA VAL A 56 6.37 -13.75 -2.33
C VAL A 56 7.54 -14.63 -2.76
N ALA A 57 8.64 -14.66 -2.00
CA ALA A 57 9.81 -15.51 -2.27
C ALA A 57 9.48 -17.01 -2.31
N ALA A 58 8.51 -17.45 -1.51
CA ALA A 58 8.03 -18.84 -1.51
C ALA A 58 7.11 -19.15 -2.71
N SER A 59 6.62 -18.14 -3.44
CA SER A 59 5.72 -18.34 -4.58
C SER A 59 6.50 -18.73 -5.82
N ARG A 60 6.54 -20.05 -6.10
CA ARG A 60 7.24 -20.62 -7.27
C ARG A 60 6.37 -20.66 -8.52
N THR A 61 5.05 -20.55 -8.38
CA THR A 61 4.08 -20.67 -9.46
C THR A 61 3.12 -19.49 -9.52
N ARG A 62 2.51 -19.27 -10.69
CA ARG A 62 1.45 -18.26 -10.87
C ARG A 62 0.25 -18.52 -9.95
N HIS A 63 -0.06 -19.79 -9.68
CA HIS A 63 -1.15 -20.18 -8.79
C HIS A 63 -0.87 -19.75 -7.35
N GLN A 64 0.34 -20.03 -6.83
CA GLN A 64 0.75 -19.62 -5.49
C GLN A 64 0.74 -18.10 -5.34
N LEU A 65 1.26 -17.35 -6.32
CA LEU A 65 1.21 -15.88 -6.28
C LEU A 65 -0.24 -15.35 -6.24
N ARG A 66 -1.15 -15.94 -7.02
CA ARG A 66 -2.57 -15.57 -6.98
C ARG A 66 -3.21 -15.89 -5.64
N ALA A 67 -2.83 -17.00 -5.00
CA ALA A 67 -3.32 -17.35 -3.67
C ALA A 67 -2.87 -16.32 -2.63
N VAL A 68 -1.61 -15.87 -2.67
CA VAL A 68 -1.12 -14.77 -1.81
C VAL A 68 -1.92 -13.49 -2.04
N LEU A 69 -2.18 -13.11 -3.30
CA LEU A 69 -2.96 -11.91 -3.59
C LEU A 69 -4.44 -12.02 -3.22
N ARG A 70 -5.01 -13.24 -3.13
CA ARG A 70 -6.35 -13.47 -2.56
C ARG A 70 -6.35 -13.27 -1.05
N ASP A 71 -5.26 -13.63 -0.35
CA ASP A 71 -5.14 -13.32 1.07
C ASP A 71 -5.07 -11.80 1.30
N VAL A 72 -4.31 -11.08 0.46
CA VAL A 72 -4.29 -9.60 0.48
C VAL A 72 -5.68 -9.00 0.27
N GLU A 73 -6.48 -9.56 -0.64
CA GLU A 73 -7.88 -9.14 -0.86
C GLU A 73 -8.74 -9.26 0.41
N VAL A 74 -8.61 -10.38 1.14
CA VAL A 74 -9.28 -10.57 2.44
C VAL A 74 -8.80 -9.53 3.45
N GLN A 75 -7.49 -9.26 3.52
CA GLN A 75 -6.94 -8.23 4.41
C GLN A 75 -7.50 -6.84 4.07
N CYS A 76 -7.58 -6.48 2.78
CA CYS A 76 -8.16 -5.21 2.33
C CYS A 76 -9.62 -5.05 2.80
N SER A 77 -10.44 -6.10 2.68
CA SER A 77 -11.84 -6.09 3.15
C SER A 77 -11.94 -5.81 4.66
N VAL A 78 -11.10 -6.50 5.45
CA VAL A 78 -11.03 -6.28 6.90
C VAL A 78 -10.60 -4.86 7.24
N LEU A 79 -9.63 -4.29 6.51
CA LEU A 79 -9.17 -2.92 6.74
C LEU A 79 -10.25 -1.89 6.41
N VAL A 80 -10.91 -2.04 5.25
CA VAL A 80 -11.93 -1.10 4.77
C VAL A 80 -13.17 -1.09 5.68
N SER A 81 -13.58 -2.26 6.18
CA SER A 81 -14.70 -2.35 7.13
C SER A 81 -14.42 -1.69 8.48
N ARG A 82 -13.15 -1.56 8.88
CA ARG A 82 -12.74 -1.02 10.19
C ARG A 82 -12.29 0.43 10.14
N LEU A 83 -11.67 0.84 9.04
CA LEU A 83 -11.02 2.15 8.92
C LEU A 83 -11.87 3.09 8.07
N HIS A 84 -12.79 3.80 8.71
CA HIS A 84 -13.71 4.70 7.99
C HIS A 84 -13.02 5.86 7.27
N ARG A 85 -11.77 6.21 7.62
CA ARG A 85 -10.97 7.25 6.95
C ARG A 85 -9.94 6.69 5.98
N LEU A 86 -9.93 5.38 5.74
CA LEU A 86 -9.01 4.77 4.79
C LEU A 86 -9.33 5.29 3.39
N GLU A 87 -8.31 5.82 2.74
CA GLU A 87 -8.33 6.29 1.35
C GLU A 87 -7.33 5.54 0.48
N HIS A 88 -6.23 5.05 1.06
CA HIS A 88 -5.14 4.40 0.32
C HIS A 88 -4.78 3.03 0.87
N ILE A 89 -4.64 2.06 -0.03
CA ILE A 89 -4.00 0.77 0.27
C ILE A 89 -2.80 0.62 -0.65
N LEU A 90 -1.62 0.46 -0.04
CA LEU A 90 -0.33 0.31 -0.70
C LEU A 90 0.17 -1.13 -0.44
N VAL A 91 0.12 -2.00 -1.44
CA VAL A 91 0.62 -3.38 -1.34
C VAL A 91 2.03 -3.41 -1.92
N VAL A 92 3.03 -3.77 -1.12
CA VAL A 92 4.44 -3.77 -1.54
C VAL A 92 4.97 -5.21 -1.54
N LEU A 93 5.30 -5.71 -2.74
CA LEU A 93 5.73 -7.10 -2.95
C LEU A 93 7.25 -7.21 -3.07
N ASN A 94 7.79 -8.29 -2.51
CA ASN A 94 9.21 -8.67 -2.67
C ASN A 94 9.39 -10.13 -3.08
N GLY A 95 10.50 -10.43 -3.75
CA GLY A 95 11.13 -11.75 -3.74
C GLY A 95 10.62 -12.74 -4.77
N SER A 96 9.73 -12.36 -5.70
CA SER A 96 9.19 -13.34 -6.66
C SER A 96 10.29 -13.90 -7.57
N ILE A 97 10.31 -15.22 -7.74
CA ILE A 97 11.17 -15.88 -8.74
C ILE A 97 10.54 -15.92 -10.14
N LEU A 98 9.28 -15.53 -10.26
CA LEU A 98 8.62 -15.46 -11.56
C LEU A 98 9.15 -14.26 -12.34
N PRO A 99 9.20 -14.33 -13.68
CA PRO A 99 9.54 -13.18 -14.50
C PRO A 99 8.67 -11.97 -14.13
N GLU A 100 9.29 -10.83 -13.89
CA GLU A 100 8.63 -9.65 -13.34
C GLU A 100 7.42 -9.21 -14.18
N ARG A 101 7.49 -9.27 -15.52
CA ARG A 101 6.34 -9.01 -16.42
C ARG A 101 5.09 -9.86 -16.10
N ILE A 102 5.30 -11.11 -15.65
CA ILE A 102 4.22 -12.02 -15.28
C ILE A 102 3.67 -11.62 -13.91
N VAL A 103 4.55 -11.28 -12.97
CA VAL A 103 4.17 -10.79 -11.63
C VAL A 103 3.34 -9.52 -11.76
N LEU A 104 3.79 -8.56 -12.55
CA LEU A 104 3.11 -7.29 -12.77
C LEU A 104 1.71 -7.49 -13.37
N ARG A 105 1.58 -8.34 -14.40
CA ARG A 105 0.26 -8.67 -14.98
C ARG A 105 -0.68 -9.35 -13.98
N ILE A 106 -0.15 -10.21 -13.11
CA ILE A 106 -0.96 -10.85 -12.06
C ILE A 106 -1.37 -9.82 -11.00
N CYS A 107 -0.47 -8.91 -10.63
CA CYS A 107 -0.74 -7.83 -9.68
C CYS A 107 -1.77 -6.84 -10.21
N ASP A 108 -1.70 -6.44 -11.48
CA ASP A 108 -2.70 -5.58 -12.11
C ASP A 108 -4.08 -6.24 -12.12
N GLY A 109 -4.16 -7.51 -12.53
CA GLY A 109 -5.42 -8.27 -12.48
C GLY A 109 -5.96 -8.44 -11.05
N ALA A 110 -5.10 -8.61 -10.05
CA ALA A 110 -5.51 -8.65 -8.66
C ALA A 110 -5.96 -7.28 -8.15
N ALA A 111 -5.27 -6.19 -8.51
CA ALA A 111 -5.65 -4.84 -8.17
C ALA A 111 -7.03 -4.49 -8.74
N GLY A 112 -7.30 -4.87 -10.00
CA GLY A 112 -8.62 -4.75 -10.62
C GLY A 112 -9.72 -5.45 -9.84
N ARG A 113 -9.48 -6.72 -9.47
CA ARG A 113 -10.45 -7.51 -8.71
C ARG A 113 -10.70 -6.95 -7.31
N ILE A 114 -9.63 -6.62 -6.57
CA ILE A 114 -9.72 -6.06 -5.22
C ILE A 114 -10.49 -4.74 -5.26
N HIS A 115 -10.13 -3.83 -6.16
CA HIS A 115 -10.79 -2.54 -6.30
C HIS A 115 -12.29 -2.71 -6.58
N ALA A 116 -12.65 -3.53 -7.58
CA ALA A 116 -14.06 -3.79 -7.90
C ALA A 116 -14.82 -4.41 -6.72
N TYR A 117 -14.20 -5.33 -5.99
CA TYR A 117 -14.81 -5.94 -4.81
C TYR A 117 -15.04 -4.89 -3.70
N LEU A 118 -14.08 -4.03 -3.41
CA LEU A 118 -14.22 -3.00 -2.37
C LEU A 118 -15.28 -1.95 -2.73
N GLU A 119 -15.38 -1.57 -4.00
CA GLU A 119 -16.42 -0.65 -4.47
C GLU A 119 -17.80 -1.29 -4.36
N GLN A 120 -17.97 -2.54 -4.82
CA GLN A 120 -19.26 -3.20 -4.87
C GLN A 120 -19.74 -3.70 -3.51
N ALA A 121 -18.86 -4.36 -2.74
CA ALA A 121 -19.22 -5.03 -1.50
C ALA A 121 -19.10 -4.11 -0.28
N CYS A 122 -18.20 -3.12 -0.31
CA CYS A 122 -17.99 -2.23 0.83
C CYS A 122 -18.54 -0.81 0.60
N ALA A 123 -18.94 -0.45 -0.62
CA ALA A 123 -19.34 0.91 -1.01
C ALA A 123 -18.25 1.96 -0.71
N ARG A 124 -16.98 1.58 -0.97
CA ARG A 124 -15.81 2.40 -0.64
C ARG A 124 -14.91 2.56 -1.87
N SER A 125 -14.66 3.81 -2.25
CA SER A 125 -13.64 4.14 -3.25
C SER A 125 -12.29 4.29 -2.55
N ILE A 126 -11.37 3.37 -2.82
CA ILE A 126 -10.06 3.28 -2.19
C ILE A 126 -9.01 3.24 -3.30
N VAL A 127 -8.02 4.11 -3.20
CA VAL A 127 -6.86 4.08 -4.10
C VAL A 127 -6.00 2.87 -3.76
N LEU A 128 -5.91 1.92 -4.70
CA LEU A 128 -5.10 0.71 -4.54
C LEU A 128 -3.82 0.80 -5.38
N THR A 129 -2.68 0.85 -4.71
CA THR A 129 -1.36 0.83 -5.38
C THR A 129 -0.67 -0.49 -5.05
N VAL A 130 -0.28 -1.25 -6.07
CA VAL A 130 0.53 -2.45 -5.93
C VAL A 130 1.92 -2.17 -6.47
N LEU A 131 2.96 -2.33 -5.64
CA LEU A 131 4.34 -1.99 -5.99
C LEU A 131 5.22 -3.23 -5.93
N LEU A 132 5.91 -3.53 -7.03
CA LEU A 132 6.98 -4.53 -7.07
C LEU A 132 8.30 -3.86 -6.68
N ALA A 133 8.77 -4.15 -5.46
CA ALA A 133 9.96 -3.53 -4.88
C ALA A 133 11.19 -4.46 -4.87
N GLY A 134 11.16 -5.55 -5.65
CA GLY A 134 12.23 -6.56 -5.65
C GLY A 134 13.59 -6.06 -6.14
N GLU A 135 13.62 -4.98 -6.91
CA GLU A 135 14.84 -4.32 -7.42
C GLU A 135 15.12 -2.99 -6.67
N CYS A 136 14.53 -2.79 -5.48
CA CYS A 136 14.74 -1.55 -4.71
C CYS A 136 16.16 -1.47 -4.14
N ASP A 137 16.89 -0.46 -4.60
CA ASP A 137 18.25 -0.11 -4.22
C ASP A 137 18.32 1.09 -3.25
N ASP A 138 17.29 1.94 -3.26
CA ASP A 138 17.16 3.09 -2.37
C ASP A 138 15.89 3.00 -1.49
N HIS A 139 16.10 2.53 -0.25
CA HIS A 139 15.03 2.36 0.74
C HIS A 139 14.47 3.69 1.25
N GLY A 140 15.29 4.75 1.28
CA GLY A 140 14.88 6.08 1.73
C GLY A 140 13.91 6.69 0.73
N SER A 141 14.31 6.71 -0.55
CA SER A 141 13.46 7.16 -1.64
C SER A 141 12.16 6.34 -1.71
N LEU A 142 12.22 5.01 -1.53
CA LEU A 142 11.00 4.19 -1.49
C LEU A 142 10.04 4.63 -0.37
N ALA A 143 10.55 4.84 0.84
CA ALA A 143 9.75 5.31 1.97
C ALA A 143 9.11 6.67 1.68
N GLU A 144 9.88 7.61 1.13
CA GLU A 144 9.38 8.94 0.73
C GLU A 144 8.26 8.85 -0.31
N ARG A 145 8.42 7.99 -1.34
CA ARG A 145 7.40 7.78 -2.37
C ARG A 145 6.11 7.20 -1.79
N LEU A 146 6.22 6.21 -0.91
CA LEU A 146 5.07 5.60 -0.24
C LEU A 146 4.35 6.60 0.69
N MET A 147 5.09 7.39 1.47
CA MET A 147 4.52 8.45 2.30
C MET A 147 3.86 9.53 1.46
N ALA A 148 4.51 10.00 0.40
CA ALA A 148 3.94 10.99 -0.51
C ALA A 148 2.63 10.49 -1.11
N ARG A 149 2.57 9.22 -1.55
CA ARG A 149 1.34 8.61 -2.06
C ARG A 149 0.24 8.53 -1.00
N ALA A 150 0.57 8.11 0.22
CA ALA A 150 -0.39 8.08 1.33
C ALA A 150 -0.96 9.47 1.70
N ARG A 151 -0.18 10.54 1.47
CA ARG A 151 -0.60 11.93 1.69
C ARG A 151 -1.38 12.52 0.52
N GLN A 152 -1.24 12.02 -0.70
CA GLN A 152 -2.01 12.50 -1.85
C GLN A 152 -3.52 12.41 -1.60
N ARG A 153 -4.29 13.36 -2.13
CA ARG A 153 -5.75 13.22 -2.20
C ARG A 153 -6.09 12.01 -3.07
N ALA A 154 -7.15 11.29 -2.71
CA ALA A 154 -7.70 10.27 -3.59
C ALA A 154 -7.91 10.89 -4.98
N SER A 155 -7.31 10.24 -5.98
CA SER A 155 -7.16 10.74 -7.35
C SER A 155 -7.84 9.74 -8.31
N LEU A 156 -8.02 10.15 -9.57
CA LEU A 156 -8.73 9.37 -10.61
C LEU A 156 -8.06 8.03 -10.95
N ASP A 157 -6.78 7.87 -10.63
CA ASP A 157 -6.02 6.61 -10.71
C ASP A 157 -6.37 5.70 -9.53
N ALA A 158 -7.61 5.20 -9.53
CA ALA A 158 -8.20 4.43 -8.44
C ALA A 158 -7.48 3.09 -8.19
N ARG A 159 -6.79 2.55 -9.20
CA ARG A 159 -5.91 1.38 -9.04
C ARG A 159 -4.71 1.44 -9.95
N ILE A 160 -3.57 0.95 -9.48
CA ILE A 160 -2.36 0.81 -10.29
C ILE A 160 -1.42 -0.29 -9.79
N ALA A 161 -0.76 -0.98 -10.71
CA ALA A 161 0.38 -1.85 -10.42
C ALA A 161 1.64 -1.28 -11.07
N LEU A 162 2.71 -1.10 -10.29
CA LEU A 162 3.95 -0.44 -10.67
C LEU A 162 5.16 -1.27 -10.28
N ARG A 163 6.29 -1.01 -10.95
CA ARG A 163 7.62 -1.48 -10.54
C ARG A 163 8.36 -0.34 -9.86
N TRP A 164 9.32 -0.68 -9.00
CA TRP A 164 10.21 0.32 -8.38
C TRP A 164 10.81 1.27 -9.42
N ARG A 165 11.40 0.71 -10.49
CA ARG A 165 11.99 1.48 -11.59
C ARG A 165 11.04 2.47 -12.28
N ASP A 166 9.73 2.22 -12.25
CA ASP A 166 8.75 3.13 -12.84
C ASP A 166 8.57 4.41 -12.00
N ILE A 167 8.97 4.38 -10.71
CA ILE A 167 8.75 5.45 -9.73
C ILE A 167 10.03 6.02 -9.10
N VAL A 168 11.20 5.56 -9.57
CA VAL A 168 12.51 6.10 -9.13
C VAL A 168 12.57 7.59 -9.44
N SER A 169 12.33 7.97 -10.69
CA SER A 169 12.48 9.35 -11.18
C SER A 169 11.19 10.19 -11.08
N GLN A 170 10.05 9.60 -10.74
CA GLN A 170 8.75 10.29 -10.79
C GLN A 170 7.78 9.85 -9.68
N PRO A 171 6.87 10.74 -9.23
CA PRO A 171 5.87 10.37 -8.22
C PRO A 171 4.90 9.28 -8.70
N ILE A 172 4.47 8.40 -7.80
CA ILE A 172 3.51 7.30 -8.08
C ILE A 172 2.27 7.79 -8.85
N GLY A 173 1.64 8.89 -8.38
CA GLY A 173 0.43 9.42 -9.03
C GLY A 173 0.65 9.97 -10.44
N ALA A 174 1.86 10.42 -10.77
CA ALA A 174 2.19 10.88 -12.13
C ALA A 174 2.27 9.70 -13.12
N VAL A 175 2.74 8.53 -12.66
CA VAL A 175 2.79 7.31 -13.49
C VAL A 175 1.39 6.80 -13.79
N GLY A 176 0.49 6.86 -12.80
CA GLY A 176 -0.90 6.43 -12.97
C GLY A 176 -1.67 7.25 -14.00
N ALA A 177 -1.48 8.57 -14.01
CA ALA A 177 -2.09 9.43 -15.01
C ALA A 177 -1.66 9.09 -16.45
N ASN A 178 -0.40 8.67 -16.66
CA ASN A 178 0.13 8.35 -17.99
C ASN A 178 -0.22 6.95 -18.51
N THR A 179 -0.73 6.04 -17.66
CA THR A 179 -1.04 4.66 -18.07
C THR A 179 -2.44 4.54 -18.72
N TYR A 180 -3.24 5.62 -18.66
CA TYR A 180 -4.61 5.69 -19.19
C TYR A 180 -4.73 6.61 -20.44
N VAL A 181 -3.61 6.94 -21.10
CA VAL A 181 -3.58 7.71 -22.36
C VAL A 181 -3.39 6.78 -23.56
#